data_AF-A0A8C4T404-F1
#
_entry.id   AF-A0A8C4T404-F1
#
_cell.length_a   1.000
_cell.length_b   1.000
_cell.length_c   1.000
_cell.angle_alpha   90.00
_cell.angle_beta   90.00
_cell.angle_gamma   90.00
#
_symmetry.space_group_name_H-M   'P 1'
#
loop_
_entity.id
_entity.type
_entity.pdbx_description
1 polymer ?
#
loop_
_entity_poly.entity_id
_entity_poly.type
_entity_poly.pdbx_seq_one_letter_code
_entity_poly.pdbx_strand_id
1 'polypeptide(L)'
;MKFSEHLAAHLTPEWRKQYICYGVRTEALLTLHWAKYDASLQEMFFQMCERELVKISLFYLLQGLRTSLSCILMAVKSSLNCASFHSFYLLQSLVCQMEGGDRQKAMKRLRVPPLGAAQPAPVWTTFRVGVHCGLLLALAALLGFSGELSLPYGPLTWPLLRLYRGGFLLIEFIFLLGINIYGWKKAGVNHILIFELDPRDHLSYQHMFELAGVLGVSWCISLLACLHSTFLSIPLQLNPLLFYGFALLLLLNPTRTCYYRSRLWLLRLLGRVLTAPFHKVGFADFWLADQLISLSPLLLDLWSLICFYAIEVNWHSLINSAQSVTQQLDCSGYSRGMTCLIQCFPPWIRFAQCLRRYRDTGSVMPHLFNAGKYSTVFIMVTFAAIYNNARVYLCLWVLTTCLSAIATITWDLRMDWGLVRGQRLLREETVYSHAAYYYCAMLLDVLLRVSWALNVSFAQMKQSDTAGFITTVLAPLEVFRRFIWNFFRLENEHLNNCGQFRAVRDISITPLTAEGQAALERLMDQEDRARESRKQAATNRKSNFSFRHLRLSSSVPTIEPAFFSSLSRREASLFFMLPPQHTTA
;
A
#
# COMPACT_ATOMS: atom_id res chain seq x y z
N MET A 1 -4.95 23.84 28.20
CA MET A 1 -3.61 24.04 28.82
C MET A 1 -2.84 25.04 27.97
N LYS A 2 -1.91 25.82 28.54
CA LYS A 2 -1.04 26.66 27.69
C LYS A 2 0.01 25.79 27.02
N PHE A 3 0.30 26.03 25.73
CA PHE A 3 1.25 25.20 24.98
C PHE A 3 2.65 25.22 25.60
N SER A 4 3.07 26.32 26.23
CA SER A 4 4.32 26.44 26.98
C SER A 4 4.43 25.46 28.15
N GLU A 5 3.36 25.34 28.95
CA GLU A 5 3.27 24.43 30.11
C GLU A 5 3.30 22.97 29.64
N HIS A 6 2.51 22.65 28.61
CA HIS A 6 2.45 21.31 28.03
C HIS A 6 3.77 20.91 27.38
N LEU A 7 4.42 21.82 26.64
CA LEU A 7 5.73 21.58 26.04
C LEU A 7 6.76 21.28 27.13
N ALA A 8 6.87 22.12 28.16
CA ALA A 8 7.84 21.98 29.24
C ALA A 8 7.74 20.63 29.98
N ALA A 9 6.52 20.12 30.19
CA ALA A 9 6.27 18.83 30.82
C ALA A 9 6.70 17.61 29.97
N HIS A 10 6.83 17.77 28.65
CA HIS A 10 7.15 16.69 27.70
C HIS A 10 8.56 16.80 27.08
N LEU A 11 9.42 17.68 27.60
CA LEU A 11 10.80 17.81 27.11
C LEU A 11 11.69 16.66 27.59
N THR A 12 12.19 15.84 26.66
CA THR A 12 13.28 14.87 26.90
C THR A 12 14.49 15.61 27.50
N PRO A 13 14.94 15.29 28.74
CA PRO A 13 15.92 16.12 29.47
C PRO A 13 17.22 16.37 28.72
N GLU A 14 17.75 15.32 28.07
CA GLU A 14 19.00 15.31 27.32
C GLU A 14 18.95 16.22 26.08
N TRP A 15 17.76 16.47 25.56
CA TRP A 15 17.52 17.19 24.31
C TRP A 15 16.89 18.57 24.53
N ARG A 16 16.72 19.01 25.78
CA ARG A 16 16.07 20.29 26.17
C ARG A 16 16.51 21.51 25.36
N LYS A 17 17.79 21.59 24.95
CA LYS A 17 18.36 22.69 24.14
C LYS A 17 17.99 22.65 22.65
N GLN A 18 17.55 21.49 22.15
CA GLN A 18 17.25 21.23 20.74
C GLN A 18 15.77 21.45 20.39
N TYR A 19 14.87 21.42 21.38
CA TYR A 19 13.47 21.82 21.20
C TYR A 19 13.33 23.33 20.89
N ILE A 20 12.14 23.72 20.43
CA ILE A 20 11.81 25.12 20.12
C ILE A 20 11.79 25.99 21.39
N CYS A 21 12.53 27.11 21.38
CA CYS A 21 12.55 28.07 22.49
C CYS A 21 11.26 28.92 22.54
N TYR A 22 10.16 28.31 23.00
CA TYR A 22 8.81 28.91 22.95
C TYR A 22 8.63 30.13 23.88
N GLY A 23 9.14 30.08 25.12
CA GLY A 23 8.88 31.11 26.15
C GLY A 23 9.25 32.53 25.71
N VAL A 24 10.51 32.72 25.29
CA VAL A 24 11.08 34.00 24.81
C VAL A 24 10.32 34.56 23.59
N ARG A 25 9.65 33.70 22.81
CA ARG A 25 8.86 34.14 21.64
C ARG A 25 7.52 34.75 22.01
N THR A 26 6.97 34.44 23.18
CA THR A 26 5.76 35.11 23.67
C THR A 26 6.02 36.61 23.88
N GLU A 27 7.19 36.95 24.42
CA GLU A 27 7.64 38.33 24.62
C GLU A 27 7.96 39.02 23.29
N ALA A 28 8.60 38.31 22.35
CA ALA A 28 8.85 38.82 20.99
C ALA A 28 7.56 39.06 20.18
N LEU A 29 6.54 38.22 20.35
CA LEU A 29 5.21 38.41 19.74
C LEU A 29 4.44 39.57 20.39
N LEU A 30 4.60 39.78 21.71
CA LEU A 30 4.04 40.94 22.39
C LEU A 30 4.69 42.24 21.89
N THR A 31 6.02 42.32 21.78
CA THR A 31 6.67 43.51 21.22
C THR A 31 6.32 43.75 19.75
N LEU A 32 6.19 42.70 18.93
CA LEU A 32 5.67 42.81 17.56
C LEU A 32 4.20 43.29 17.48
N HIS A 33 3.38 42.97 18.48
CA HIS A 33 1.99 43.43 18.53
C HIS A 33 1.90 44.96 18.71
N TRP A 34 2.82 45.53 19.50
CA TRP A 34 2.96 46.98 19.66
C TRP A 34 3.70 47.63 18.47
N ALA A 35 4.74 46.99 17.93
CA ALA A 35 5.52 47.45 16.78
C ALA A 35 4.90 47.09 15.42
N LYS A 36 3.57 47.25 15.28
CA LYS A 36 2.74 46.68 14.20
C LYS A 36 3.08 47.14 12.77
N TYR A 37 3.96 48.13 12.60
CA TYR A 37 4.40 48.69 11.32
C TYR A 37 5.92 48.59 11.06
N ASP A 38 6.70 47.98 11.95
CA ASP A 38 8.15 47.83 11.75
C ASP A 38 8.48 46.52 11.01
N ALA A 39 8.78 46.66 9.71
CA ALA A 39 9.17 45.54 8.85
C ALA A 39 10.51 44.89 9.28
N SER A 40 11.42 45.65 9.92
CA SER A 40 12.72 45.11 10.36
C SER A 40 12.58 44.16 11.55
N LEU A 41 11.65 44.47 12.47
CA LEU A 41 11.28 43.57 13.57
C LEU A 41 10.58 42.30 13.07
N GLN A 42 9.73 42.42 12.04
CA GLN A 42 9.09 41.26 11.40
C GLN A 42 10.13 40.35 10.73
N GLU A 43 11.04 40.91 9.92
CA GLU A 43 12.09 40.12 9.26
C GLU A 43 13.02 39.45 10.27
N MET A 44 13.42 40.17 11.33
CA MET A 44 14.24 39.61 12.42
C MET A 44 13.55 38.42 13.11
N PHE A 45 12.24 38.51 13.35
CA PHE A 45 11.44 37.41 13.91
C PHE A 45 11.34 36.21 12.95
N PHE A 46 11.17 36.44 11.65
CA PHE A 46 11.19 35.35 10.65
C PHE A 46 12.57 34.68 10.55
N GLN A 47 13.66 35.44 10.52
CA GLN A 47 15.03 34.89 10.57
C GLN A 47 15.29 34.09 11.86
N MET A 48 14.73 34.50 13.01
CA MET A 48 14.77 33.71 14.24
C MET A 48 13.95 32.41 14.09
N CYS A 49 12.76 32.47 13.47
CA CYS A 49 11.92 31.30 13.19
C CYS A 49 12.65 30.27 12.31
N GLU A 50 13.30 30.70 11.24
CA GLU A 50 14.10 29.83 10.37
C GLU A 50 15.29 29.19 11.09
N ARG A 51 16.02 29.95 11.93
CA ARG A 51 17.16 29.39 12.70
C ARG A 51 16.74 28.27 13.65
N GLU A 52 15.61 28.42 14.35
CA GLU A 52 15.07 27.36 15.20
C GLU A 52 14.56 26.16 14.37
N LEU A 53 13.92 26.41 13.22
CA LEU A 53 13.47 25.36 12.31
C LEU A 53 14.66 24.53 11.79
N VAL A 54 15.72 25.19 11.31
CA VAL A 54 16.96 24.54 10.85
C VAL A 54 17.63 23.77 11.98
N LYS A 55 17.70 24.31 13.20
CA LYS A 55 18.22 23.61 14.39
C LYS A 55 17.46 22.29 14.63
N ILE A 56 16.13 22.35 14.64
CA ILE A 56 15.25 21.21 14.90
C ILE A 56 15.36 20.18 13.76
N SER A 57 15.30 20.61 12.50
CA SER A 57 15.44 19.73 11.33
C SER A 57 16.80 19.03 11.30
N LEU A 58 17.90 19.72 11.59
CA LEU A 58 19.23 19.12 11.70
C LEU A 58 19.29 18.10 12.85
N PHE A 59 18.72 18.41 14.02
CA PHE A 59 18.69 17.50 15.15
C PHE A 59 17.91 16.21 14.84
N TYR A 60 16.71 16.31 14.25
CA TYR A 60 15.93 15.13 13.84
C TYR A 60 16.63 14.31 12.76
N LEU A 61 17.26 14.96 11.77
CA LEU A 61 17.99 14.29 10.70
C LEU A 61 19.24 13.56 11.23
N LEU A 62 19.96 14.17 12.19
CA LEU A 62 21.06 13.52 12.90
C LEU A 62 20.61 12.32 13.75
N GLN A 63 19.47 12.40 14.43
CA GLN A 63 18.95 11.27 15.22
C GLN A 63 18.41 10.14 14.33
N GLY A 64 17.77 10.45 13.19
CA GLY A 64 17.37 9.45 12.18
C GLY A 64 18.56 8.75 11.53
N LEU A 65 19.66 9.47 11.30
CA LEU A 65 20.94 8.86 10.92
C LEU A 65 21.48 7.98 12.06
N ARG A 66 21.38 8.42 13.32
CA ARG A 66 21.89 7.69 14.49
C ARG A 66 21.20 6.34 14.73
N THR A 67 19.89 6.25 14.49
CA THR A 67 19.17 4.97 14.55
C THR A 67 19.54 4.06 13.37
N SER A 68 19.79 4.61 12.18
CA SER A 68 20.27 3.85 11.02
C SER A 68 21.74 3.38 11.13
N LEU A 69 22.62 4.15 11.78
CA LEU A 69 24.06 3.83 11.90
C LEU A 69 24.37 2.79 12.98
N SER A 70 23.41 2.44 13.85
CA SER A 70 23.62 1.48 14.94
C SER A 70 24.11 0.10 14.46
N CYS A 71 23.69 -0.36 13.28
CA CYS A 71 24.19 -1.59 12.64
C CYS A 71 25.58 -1.46 11.99
N ILE A 72 26.08 -0.24 11.77
CA ILE A 72 27.36 0.03 11.08
C ILE A 72 28.47 0.44 12.08
N LEU A 73 28.09 1.00 13.23
CA LEU A 73 29.04 1.63 14.17
C LEU A 73 30.03 0.66 14.83
N MET A 74 29.79 -0.66 14.80
CA MET A 74 30.78 -1.65 15.27
C MET A 74 31.93 -1.88 14.28
N ALA A 75 31.80 -1.50 13.01
CA ALA A 75 32.83 -1.71 11.99
C ALA A 75 33.70 -0.47 11.69
N VAL A 76 33.27 0.74 12.08
CA VAL A 76 33.86 2.02 11.61
C VAL A 76 34.37 2.91 12.76
N LYS A 77 34.81 2.31 13.87
CA LYS A 77 35.30 3.03 15.07
C LYS A 77 36.77 3.49 14.98
N SER A 78 37.26 3.78 13.77
CA SER A 78 38.68 4.11 13.52
C SER A 78 38.96 5.20 12.46
N SER A 79 37.98 5.68 11.69
CA SER A 79 38.23 6.52 10.49
C SER A 79 37.40 7.82 10.38
N LEU A 80 36.67 8.20 11.43
CA LEU A 80 35.69 9.29 11.36
C LEU A 80 36.25 10.66 11.77
N ASN A 81 36.90 11.33 10.81
CA ASN A 81 37.09 12.80 10.84
C ASN A 81 36.96 13.49 9.46
N CYS A 82 36.50 12.79 8.42
CA CYS A 82 36.43 13.32 7.03
C CYS A 82 35.06 13.13 6.32
N ALA A 83 34.14 12.35 6.89
CA ALA A 83 32.99 11.81 6.14
C ALA A 83 31.93 12.82 5.67
N SER A 84 31.77 13.98 6.33
CA SER A 84 30.70 14.94 5.98
C SER A 84 30.91 15.64 4.63
N PHE A 85 32.16 15.77 4.16
CA PHE A 85 32.44 16.29 2.82
C PHE A 85 32.18 15.26 1.72
N HIS A 86 32.52 13.99 1.99
CA HIS A 86 32.55 12.96 0.95
C HIS A 86 31.16 12.65 0.38
N SER A 87 30.12 12.56 1.23
CA SER A 87 28.74 12.31 0.76
C SER A 87 28.17 13.41 -0.14
N PHE A 88 28.56 14.67 0.09
CA PHE A 88 28.13 15.79 -0.76
C PHE A 88 28.82 15.75 -2.13
N TYR A 89 30.13 15.49 -2.15
CA TYR A 89 30.87 15.26 -3.39
C TYR A 89 30.40 14.02 -4.17
N LEU A 90 30.00 12.95 -3.47
CA LEU A 90 29.45 11.75 -4.11
C LEU A 90 28.10 12.03 -4.77
N LEU A 91 27.20 12.78 -4.11
CA LEU A 91 25.93 13.19 -4.70
C LEU A 91 26.14 14.09 -5.92
N GLN A 92 27.12 15.01 -5.85
CA GLN A 92 27.42 15.94 -6.93
C GLN A 92 28.14 15.26 -8.11
N SER A 93 29.02 14.28 -7.88
CA SER A 93 29.61 13.48 -8.96
C SER A 93 28.58 12.58 -9.64
N LEU A 94 27.65 11.98 -8.87
CA LEU A 94 26.52 11.22 -9.40
C LEU A 94 25.63 12.10 -10.30
N VAL A 95 25.31 13.32 -9.87
CA VAL A 95 24.56 14.30 -10.66
C VAL A 95 25.29 14.68 -11.95
N CYS A 96 26.61 14.85 -11.93
CA CYS A 96 27.40 15.07 -13.15
C CYS A 96 27.40 13.86 -14.09
N GLN A 97 27.49 12.64 -13.57
CA GLN A 97 27.50 11.41 -14.37
C GLN A 97 26.13 11.06 -14.98
N MET A 98 25.03 11.34 -14.28
CA MET A 98 23.69 10.81 -14.62
C MET A 98 23.09 11.36 -15.93
N GLU A 99 23.36 12.61 -16.31
CA GLU A 99 23.03 13.19 -17.64
C GLU A 99 24.08 14.23 -18.10
N GLY A 100 25.35 13.84 -18.11
CA GLY A 100 26.42 14.62 -18.78
C GLY A 100 26.61 16.05 -18.25
N GLY A 101 26.41 16.26 -16.95
CA GLY A 101 26.46 17.58 -16.30
C GLY A 101 25.14 18.35 -16.24
N ASP A 102 24.06 17.87 -16.88
CA ASP A 102 22.75 18.54 -16.82
C ASP A 102 22.08 18.33 -15.44
N ARG A 103 22.42 19.24 -14.51
CA ARG A 103 21.87 19.28 -13.16
C ARG A 103 20.34 19.41 -13.15
N GLN A 104 19.71 20.05 -14.13
CA GLN A 104 18.25 20.18 -14.15
C GLN A 104 17.58 18.84 -14.50
N LYS A 105 18.05 18.15 -15.54
CA LYS A 105 17.52 16.81 -15.90
C LYS A 105 17.83 15.78 -14.82
N ALA A 106 19.05 15.78 -14.25
CA ALA A 106 19.41 14.93 -13.13
C ALA A 106 18.49 15.17 -11.91
N MET A 107 18.27 16.42 -11.50
CA MET A 107 17.34 16.74 -10.40
C MET A 107 15.88 16.41 -10.74
N LYS A 108 15.45 16.56 -12.00
CA LYS A 108 14.12 16.16 -12.48
C LYS A 108 13.93 14.63 -12.47
N ARG A 109 14.99 13.84 -12.70
CA ARG A 109 15.00 12.38 -12.49
C ARG A 109 15.07 11.98 -11.02
N LEU A 110 15.73 12.77 -10.16
CA LEU A 110 15.87 12.44 -8.74
C LEU A 110 14.61 12.76 -7.91
N ARG A 111 13.90 13.85 -8.24
CA ARG A 111 12.60 14.16 -7.63
C ARG A 111 11.62 12.99 -7.82
N VAL A 112 10.97 12.57 -6.73
CA VAL A 112 9.80 11.68 -6.80
C VAL A 112 8.63 12.50 -7.36
N PRO A 113 7.87 12.00 -8.33
CA PRO A 113 6.65 12.68 -8.77
C PRO A 113 5.66 12.79 -7.59
N PRO A 114 5.14 13.98 -7.26
CA PRO A 114 4.20 14.10 -6.15
C PRO A 114 2.91 13.33 -6.48
N LEU A 115 2.33 12.66 -5.49
CA LEU A 115 1.28 11.63 -5.65
C LEU A 115 0.04 12.07 -6.46
N GLY A 116 -0.24 13.39 -6.51
CA GLY A 116 -1.31 13.98 -7.31
C GLY A 116 -0.92 14.40 -8.74
N ALA A 117 0.37 14.63 -9.03
CA ALA A 117 0.85 14.96 -10.37
C ALA A 117 0.89 13.69 -11.21
N ALA A 118 -0.24 13.40 -11.86
CA ALA A 118 -0.35 12.29 -12.78
C ALA A 118 0.73 12.39 -13.88
N GLN A 119 1.43 11.29 -14.15
CA GLN A 119 1.60 10.97 -15.55
C GLN A 119 0.18 10.80 -16.11
N PRO A 120 -0.28 11.64 -17.06
CA PRO A 120 -1.55 11.38 -17.71
C PRO A 120 -1.41 10.01 -18.36
N ALA A 121 -2.30 9.08 -18.00
CA ALA A 121 -2.29 7.76 -18.62
C ALA A 121 -2.40 7.96 -20.14
N PRO A 122 -1.62 7.26 -20.98
CA PRO A 122 -1.56 7.55 -22.40
C PRO A 122 -2.97 7.61 -22.98
N VAL A 123 -3.28 8.61 -23.81
CA VAL A 123 -4.63 8.76 -24.40
C VAL A 123 -5.09 7.44 -25.05
N TRP A 124 -4.12 6.70 -25.62
CA TRP A 124 -4.27 5.36 -26.16
C TRP A 124 -4.76 4.29 -25.15
N THR A 125 -4.30 4.27 -23.89
CA THR A 125 -4.83 3.31 -22.89
C THR A 125 -6.27 3.62 -22.54
N THR A 126 -6.62 4.91 -22.42
CA THR A 126 -8.01 5.32 -22.16
C THR A 126 -8.92 4.92 -23.34
N PHE A 127 -8.45 5.13 -24.58
CA PHE A 127 -9.15 4.71 -25.79
C PHE A 127 -9.35 3.19 -25.87
N ARG A 128 -8.29 2.39 -25.65
CA ARG A 128 -8.38 0.92 -25.67
C ARG A 128 -9.32 0.38 -24.59
N VAL A 129 -9.31 0.95 -23.37
CA VAL A 129 -10.31 0.62 -22.33
C VAL A 129 -11.74 0.89 -22.82
N GLY A 130 -11.98 2.02 -23.49
CA GLY A 130 -13.26 2.35 -24.11
C GLY A 130 -13.68 1.32 -25.17
N VAL A 131 -12.77 0.94 -26.08
CA VAL A 131 -13.03 -0.09 -27.11
C VAL A 131 -13.32 -1.45 -26.49
N HIS A 132 -12.54 -1.90 -25.50
CA HIS A 132 -12.79 -3.17 -24.80
C HIS A 132 -14.12 -3.15 -24.04
N CYS A 133 -14.52 -2.01 -23.44
CA CYS A 133 -15.82 -1.86 -22.80
C CYS A 133 -16.98 -1.96 -23.82
N GLY A 134 -16.89 -1.27 -24.96
CA GLY A 134 -17.90 -1.34 -26.03
C GLY A 134 -18.03 -2.73 -26.63
N LEU A 135 -16.90 -3.41 -26.88
CA LEU A 135 -16.89 -4.81 -27.33
C LEU A 135 -17.49 -5.75 -26.28
N LEU A 136 -17.16 -5.58 -25.00
CA LEU A 136 -17.69 -6.40 -23.92
C LEU A 136 -19.22 -6.27 -23.80
N LEU A 137 -19.76 -5.05 -23.91
CA LEU A 137 -21.20 -4.80 -23.91
C LEU A 137 -21.90 -5.44 -25.12
N ALA A 138 -21.34 -5.30 -26.33
CA ALA A 138 -21.89 -5.91 -27.53
C ALA A 138 -21.87 -7.45 -27.47
N LEU A 139 -20.78 -8.04 -26.99
CA LEU A 139 -20.64 -9.49 -26.83
C LEU A 139 -21.53 -10.02 -25.69
N ALA A 140 -21.74 -9.26 -24.61
CA ALA A 140 -22.66 -9.62 -23.54
C ALA A 140 -24.13 -9.60 -24.02
N ALA A 141 -24.53 -8.64 -24.84
CA ALA A 141 -25.85 -8.63 -25.47
C ALA A 141 -26.04 -9.82 -26.43
N LEU A 142 -25.01 -10.14 -27.24
CA LEU A 142 -25.02 -11.31 -28.12
C LEU A 142 -25.04 -12.64 -27.34
N LEU A 143 -24.40 -12.70 -26.16
CA LEU A 143 -24.48 -13.85 -25.25
C LEU A 143 -25.89 -14.01 -24.66
N GLY A 144 -26.56 -12.93 -24.26
CA GLY A 144 -27.95 -12.98 -23.80
C GLY A 144 -28.88 -13.55 -24.87
N PHE A 145 -28.86 -12.97 -26.07
CA PHE A 145 -29.65 -13.44 -27.21
C PHE A 145 -29.30 -14.88 -27.62
N SER A 146 -28.01 -15.26 -27.62
CA SER A 146 -27.59 -16.63 -27.89
C SER A 146 -28.06 -17.60 -26.79
N GLY A 147 -28.13 -17.16 -25.52
CA GLY A 147 -28.60 -17.97 -24.40
C GLY A 147 -30.10 -18.26 -24.47
N GLU A 148 -30.90 -17.26 -24.87
CA GLU A 148 -32.34 -17.40 -25.10
C GLU A 148 -32.65 -18.30 -26.31
N LEU A 149 -31.83 -18.24 -27.37
CA LEU A 149 -32.00 -19.08 -28.55
C LEU A 149 -31.48 -20.52 -28.34
N SER A 150 -30.41 -20.69 -27.55
CA SER A 150 -29.74 -21.98 -27.29
C SER A 150 -30.25 -22.71 -26.04
N LEU A 151 -31.52 -22.54 -25.68
CA LEU A 151 -32.16 -23.19 -24.53
C LEU A 151 -32.18 -24.75 -24.50
N PRO A 152 -32.03 -25.55 -25.59
CA PRO A 152 -32.08 -27.01 -25.45
C PRO A 152 -30.83 -27.67 -24.83
N TYR A 153 -29.81 -26.94 -24.38
CA TYR A 153 -28.61 -27.49 -23.71
C TYR A 153 -28.83 -27.93 -22.24
N GLY A 154 -30.01 -28.44 -21.90
CA GLY A 154 -30.43 -28.84 -20.54
C GLY A 154 -29.36 -29.55 -19.68
N PRO A 155 -28.80 -30.70 -20.10
CA PRO A 155 -27.81 -31.44 -19.29
C PRO A 155 -26.41 -30.79 -19.27
N LEU A 156 -26.14 -29.84 -20.17
CA LEU A 156 -24.79 -29.28 -20.38
C LEU A 156 -24.58 -27.90 -19.74
N THR A 157 -25.66 -27.25 -19.30
CA THR A 157 -25.64 -25.93 -18.65
C THR A 157 -24.80 -25.91 -17.36
N TRP A 158 -25.07 -26.81 -16.39
CA TRP A 158 -24.29 -26.84 -15.13
C TRP A 158 -22.80 -27.21 -15.32
N PRO A 159 -22.43 -28.13 -16.24
CA PRO A 159 -21.05 -28.28 -16.68
C PRO A 159 -20.41 -26.98 -17.19
N LEU A 160 -21.00 -26.35 -18.22
CA LEU A 160 -20.45 -25.17 -18.89
C LEU A 160 -20.30 -23.98 -17.93
N LEU A 161 -21.30 -23.78 -17.07
CA LEU A 161 -21.34 -22.73 -16.06
C LEU A 161 -20.24 -22.92 -15.00
N ARG A 162 -19.97 -24.16 -14.55
CA ARG A 162 -18.82 -24.45 -13.67
C ARG A 162 -17.48 -24.14 -14.35
N LEU A 163 -17.33 -24.51 -15.63
CA LEU A 163 -16.09 -24.27 -16.38
C LEU A 163 -15.77 -22.78 -16.57
N TYR A 164 -16.78 -21.91 -16.79
CA TYR A 164 -16.58 -20.48 -17.03
C TYR A 164 -16.67 -19.57 -15.78
N ARG A 165 -17.28 -20.04 -14.67
CA ARG A 165 -17.43 -19.26 -13.43
C ARG A 165 -16.09 -18.82 -12.83
N GLY A 166 -15.11 -19.71 -12.70
CA GLY A 166 -13.79 -19.36 -12.17
C GLY A 166 -13.10 -18.23 -12.95
N GLY A 167 -13.21 -18.26 -14.29
CA GLY A 167 -12.73 -17.21 -15.18
C GLY A 167 -13.47 -15.88 -15.02
N PHE A 168 -14.80 -15.91 -14.87
CA PHE A 168 -15.61 -14.72 -14.59
C PHE A 168 -15.19 -14.06 -13.27
N LEU A 169 -15.07 -14.83 -12.18
CA LEU A 169 -14.65 -14.34 -10.87
C LEU A 169 -13.25 -13.68 -10.89
N LEU A 170 -12.35 -14.18 -11.74
CA LEU A 170 -11.03 -13.56 -11.95
C LEU A 170 -11.13 -12.19 -12.63
N ILE A 171 -11.98 -12.08 -13.67
CA ILE A 171 -12.20 -10.85 -14.44
C ILE A 171 -12.88 -9.79 -13.55
N GLU A 172 -13.92 -10.20 -12.83
CA GLU A 172 -14.60 -9.37 -11.82
C GLU A 172 -13.62 -8.86 -10.76
N PHE A 173 -12.79 -9.74 -10.18
CA PHE A 173 -11.79 -9.36 -9.18
C PHE A 173 -10.79 -8.32 -9.72
N ILE A 174 -10.25 -8.51 -10.94
CA ILE A 174 -9.31 -7.57 -11.56
C ILE A 174 -9.99 -6.22 -11.83
N PHE A 175 -11.24 -6.23 -12.31
CA PHE A 175 -12.03 -5.03 -12.56
C PHE A 175 -12.31 -4.24 -11.26
N LEU A 176 -12.80 -4.91 -10.22
CA LEU A 176 -13.09 -4.33 -8.92
C LEU A 176 -11.82 -3.86 -8.18
N LEU A 177 -10.67 -4.50 -8.43
CA LEU A 177 -9.37 -4.01 -7.96
C LEU A 177 -8.95 -2.72 -8.70
N GLY A 178 -9.30 -2.58 -9.99
CA GLY A 178 -9.19 -1.31 -10.73
C GLY A 178 -10.03 -0.18 -10.09
N ILE A 179 -11.28 -0.46 -9.71
CA ILE A 179 -12.13 0.50 -8.99
C ILE A 179 -11.52 0.87 -7.62
N ASN A 180 -10.98 -0.10 -6.88
CA ASN A 180 -10.25 0.16 -5.62
C ASN A 180 -9.10 1.14 -5.82
N ILE A 181 -8.21 0.89 -6.80
CA ILE A 181 -7.05 1.75 -7.09
C ILE A 181 -7.48 3.16 -7.51
N TYR A 182 -8.55 3.28 -8.30
CA TYR A 182 -9.15 4.57 -8.65
C TYR A 182 -9.69 5.32 -7.41
N GLY A 183 -10.47 4.64 -6.57
CA GLY A 183 -11.06 5.22 -5.37
C GLY A 183 -10.00 5.61 -4.31
N TRP A 184 -8.99 4.77 -4.07
CA TRP A 184 -7.85 5.10 -3.21
C TRP A 184 -7.12 6.34 -3.73
N LYS A 185 -6.84 6.43 -5.04
CA LYS A 185 -6.22 7.62 -5.64
C LYS A 185 -7.10 8.87 -5.49
N LYS A 186 -8.40 8.76 -5.70
CA LYS A 186 -9.37 9.87 -5.54
C LYS A 186 -9.49 10.33 -4.08
N ALA A 187 -9.37 9.43 -3.12
CA ALA A 187 -9.44 9.69 -1.69
C ALA A 187 -8.09 10.10 -1.05
N GLY A 188 -7.00 10.15 -1.83
CA GLY A 188 -5.66 10.46 -1.31
C GLY A 188 -4.96 9.33 -0.55
N VAL A 189 -5.54 8.13 -0.50
CA VAL A 189 -4.99 6.96 0.18
C VAL A 189 -3.73 6.47 -0.55
N ASN A 190 -2.58 6.56 0.14
CA ASN A 190 -1.26 6.23 -0.42
C ASN A 190 -1.02 4.71 -0.47
N HIS A 191 -1.77 4.04 -1.35
CA HIS A 191 -1.67 2.62 -1.65
C HIS A 191 -0.29 2.21 -2.20
N ILE A 192 0.42 3.12 -2.90
CA ILE A 192 1.78 2.88 -3.42
C ILE A 192 2.74 2.60 -2.27
N LEU A 193 2.72 3.42 -1.22
CA LEU A 193 3.51 3.22 -0.01
C LEU A 193 3.07 1.96 0.77
N ILE A 194 1.76 1.75 0.95
CA ILE A 194 1.20 0.62 1.71
C ILE A 194 1.54 -0.74 1.09
N PHE A 195 1.63 -0.82 -0.24
CA PHE A 195 2.02 -2.03 -0.97
C PHE A 195 3.51 -2.13 -1.30
N GLU A 196 4.34 -1.18 -0.85
CA GLU A 196 5.79 -1.11 -1.13
C GLU A 196 6.09 -1.15 -2.65
N LEU A 197 5.29 -0.42 -3.44
CA LEU A 197 5.40 -0.33 -4.91
C LEU A 197 6.39 0.76 -5.34
N ASP A 198 7.02 0.58 -6.51
CA ASP A 198 7.84 1.63 -7.15
C ASP A 198 6.93 2.79 -7.61
N PRO A 199 7.10 4.03 -7.09
CA PRO A 199 6.31 5.18 -7.52
C PRO A 199 6.46 5.58 -9.00
N ARG A 200 7.39 4.95 -9.72
CA ARG A 200 7.70 5.22 -11.14
C ARG A 200 7.21 4.13 -12.09
N ASP A 201 6.95 2.92 -11.58
CA ASP A 201 6.59 1.74 -12.36
C ASP A 201 5.61 0.84 -11.59
N HIS A 202 4.36 1.26 -11.58
CA HIS A 202 3.23 0.51 -11.04
C HIS A 202 2.05 0.54 -12.01
N LEU A 203 1.12 -0.41 -11.88
CA LEU A 203 -0.11 -0.38 -12.68
C LEU A 203 -0.99 0.81 -12.27
N SER A 204 -1.60 1.46 -13.27
CA SER A 204 -2.67 2.43 -13.07
C SER A 204 -4.02 1.71 -13.02
N TYR A 205 -5.04 2.36 -12.46
CA TYR A 205 -6.42 1.84 -12.52
C TYR A 205 -6.88 1.61 -13.97
N GLN A 206 -6.40 2.40 -14.94
CA GLN A 206 -6.69 2.18 -16.36
C GLN A 206 -6.05 0.90 -16.90
N HIS A 207 -4.80 0.60 -16.53
CA HIS A 207 -4.14 -0.65 -16.96
C HIS A 207 -4.83 -1.88 -16.35
N MET A 208 -5.42 -1.75 -15.16
CA MET A 208 -6.25 -2.78 -14.54
C MET A 208 -7.59 -2.98 -15.30
N PHE A 209 -8.27 -1.89 -15.67
CA PHE A 209 -9.47 -1.96 -16.51
C PHE A 209 -9.18 -2.49 -17.92
N GLU A 210 -8.01 -2.19 -18.48
CA GLU A 210 -7.55 -2.75 -19.76
C GLU A 210 -7.34 -4.26 -19.66
N LEU A 211 -6.65 -4.73 -18.62
CA LEU A 211 -6.45 -6.16 -18.37
C LEU A 211 -7.78 -6.90 -18.16
N ALA A 212 -8.69 -6.33 -17.36
CA ALA A 212 -10.03 -6.89 -17.18
C ALA A 212 -10.85 -6.88 -18.48
N GLY A 213 -10.75 -5.83 -19.29
CA GLY A 213 -11.45 -5.71 -20.58
C GLY A 213 -10.95 -6.70 -21.64
N VAL A 214 -9.63 -6.89 -21.76
CA VAL A 214 -9.03 -7.91 -22.65
C VAL A 214 -9.46 -9.31 -22.23
N LEU A 215 -9.36 -9.64 -20.93
CA LEU A 215 -9.78 -10.94 -20.41
C LEU A 215 -11.30 -11.15 -20.58
N GLY A 216 -12.13 -10.15 -20.28
CA GLY A 216 -13.58 -10.17 -20.47
C GLY A 216 -14.00 -10.40 -21.92
N VAL A 217 -13.42 -9.66 -22.87
CA VAL A 217 -13.67 -9.87 -24.30
C VAL A 217 -13.26 -11.29 -24.73
N SER A 218 -12.11 -11.79 -24.27
CA SER A 218 -11.68 -13.17 -24.57
C SER A 218 -12.58 -14.25 -23.95
N TRP A 219 -13.11 -14.01 -22.74
CA TRP A 219 -14.07 -14.89 -22.05
C TRP A 219 -15.40 -14.93 -22.79
N CYS A 220 -15.92 -13.78 -23.23
CA CYS A 220 -17.17 -13.73 -24.00
C CYS A 220 -17.03 -14.39 -25.37
N ILE A 221 -15.93 -14.17 -26.09
CA ILE A 221 -15.65 -14.85 -27.37
C ILE A 221 -15.55 -16.37 -27.16
N SER A 222 -14.83 -16.81 -26.13
CA SER A 222 -14.70 -18.23 -25.77
C SER A 222 -16.05 -18.88 -25.44
N LEU A 223 -16.91 -18.19 -24.68
CA LEU A 223 -18.24 -18.68 -24.32
C LEU A 223 -19.19 -18.72 -25.53
N LEU A 224 -19.15 -17.72 -26.42
CA LEU A 224 -19.89 -17.74 -27.69
C LEU A 224 -19.42 -18.88 -28.60
N ALA A 225 -18.11 -19.11 -28.69
CA ALA A 225 -17.53 -20.22 -29.46
C ALA A 225 -17.88 -21.60 -28.85
N CYS A 226 -18.12 -21.67 -27.53
CA CYS A 226 -18.72 -22.85 -26.90
C CYS A 226 -20.18 -23.04 -27.33
N LEU A 227 -21.02 -22.01 -27.17
CA LEU A 227 -22.47 -22.10 -27.47
C LEU A 227 -22.75 -22.42 -28.94
N HIS A 228 -21.92 -21.90 -29.86
CA HIS A 228 -22.02 -22.12 -31.31
C HIS A 228 -20.99 -23.14 -31.83
N SER A 229 -20.49 -24.02 -30.96
CA SER A 229 -19.46 -25.03 -31.29
C SER A 229 -19.85 -25.96 -32.45
N THR A 230 -21.13 -26.31 -32.57
CA THR A 230 -21.69 -27.11 -33.67
C THR A 230 -21.61 -26.39 -35.01
N PHE A 231 -21.87 -25.09 -35.07
CA PHE A 231 -21.73 -24.27 -36.28
C PHE A 231 -20.26 -24.07 -36.66
N LEU A 232 -19.40 -23.84 -35.67
CA LEU A 232 -17.96 -23.63 -35.88
C LEU A 232 -17.20 -24.93 -36.21
N SER A 233 -17.79 -26.10 -36.02
CA SER A 233 -17.12 -27.41 -36.12
C SER A 233 -15.90 -27.57 -35.21
N ILE A 234 -15.86 -26.83 -34.10
CA ILE A 234 -14.78 -26.85 -33.09
C ILE A 234 -15.29 -27.59 -31.85
N PRO A 235 -14.56 -28.59 -31.30
CA PRO A 235 -14.97 -29.27 -30.08
C PRO A 235 -15.19 -28.31 -28.92
N LEU A 236 -16.35 -28.41 -28.26
CA LEU A 236 -16.77 -27.56 -27.13
C LEU A 236 -15.67 -27.39 -26.06
N GLN A 237 -14.94 -28.48 -25.80
CA GLN A 237 -13.90 -28.61 -24.80
C GLN A 237 -12.65 -27.77 -25.11
N LEU A 238 -12.44 -27.36 -26.37
CA LEU A 238 -11.22 -26.64 -26.74
C LEU A 238 -11.26 -25.17 -26.29
N ASN A 239 -12.43 -24.51 -26.35
CA ASN A 239 -12.52 -23.07 -26.08
C ASN A 239 -12.15 -22.69 -24.63
N PRO A 240 -12.69 -23.34 -23.55
CA PRO A 240 -12.32 -22.98 -22.19
C PRO A 240 -10.82 -23.24 -21.93
N LEU A 241 -10.27 -24.31 -22.50
CA LEU A 241 -8.84 -24.62 -22.42
C LEU A 241 -7.98 -23.52 -23.08
N LEU A 242 -8.39 -23.02 -24.24
CA LEU A 242 -7.73 -21.89 -24.91
C LEU A 242 -7.84 -20.60 -24.08
N PHE A 243 -8.98 -20.31 -23.46
CA PHE A 243 -9.15 -19.13 -22.60
C PHE A 243 -8.25 -19.19 -21.35
N TYR A 244 -8.28 -20.28 -20.57
CA TYR A 244 -7.42 -20.42 -19.39
C TYR A 244 -5.94 -20.54 -19.78
N GLY A 245 -5.63 -21.19 -20.90
CA GLY A 245 -4.29 -21.23 -21.48
C GLY A 245 -3.78 -19.84 -21.85
N PHE A 246 -4.58 -19.02 -22.51
CA PHE A 246 -4.27 -17.62 -22.82
C PHE A 246 -4.02 -16.79 -21.54
N ALA A 247 -4.88 -16.92 -20.53
CA ALA A 247 -4.71 -16.21 -19.25
C ALA A 247 -3.42 -16.64 -18.51
N LEU A 248 -3.11 -17.95 -18.50
CA LEU A 248 -1.90 -18.49 -17.90
C LEU A 248 -0.63 -18.05 -18.65
N LEU A 249 -0.65 -18.11 -19.99
CA LEU A 249 0.43 -17.61 -20.83
C LEU A 249 0.63 -16.10 -20.63
N LEU A 250 -0.44 -15.31 -20.57
CA LEU A 250 -0.36 -13.86 -20.32
C LEU A 250 0.30 -13.54 -18.97
N LEU A 251 0.04 -14.34 -17.93
CA LEU A 251 0.62 -14.21 -16.59
C LEU A 251 2.09 -14.67 -16.53
N LEU A 252 2.40 -15.85 -17.08
CA LEU A 252 3.73 -16.48 -16.98
C LEU A 252 4.74 -16.01 -18.04
N ASN A 253 4.30 -15.31 -19.08
CA ASN A 253 5.13 -14.81 -20.19
C ASN A 253 6.42 -14.11 -19.66
N PRO A 254 7.62 -14.66 -19.94
CA PRO A 254 8.88 -14.12 -19.44
C PRO A 254 9.43 -12.96 -20.28
N THR A 255 8.84 -12.68 -21.44
CA THR A 255 9.27 -11.56 -22.30
C THR A 255 8.86 -10.22 -21.69
N ARG A 256 9.57 -9.14 -22.04
CA ARG A 256 9.35 -7.78 -21.51
C ARG A 256 8.05 -7.10 -22.01
N THR A 257 7.14 -7.85 -22.64
CA THR A 257 5.83 -7.38 -23.13
C THR A 257 4.76 -7.43 -22.04
N CYS A 258 3.61 -6.77 -22.26
CA CYS A 258 2.39 -6.86 -21.45
C CYS A 258 2.61 -6.78 -19.92
N TYR A 259 3.09 -5.64 -19.44
CA TYR A 259 3.25 -5.33 -18.01
C TYR A 259 4.19 -6.28 -17.22
N TYR A 260 5.23 -6.80 -17.88
CA TYR A 260 6.26 -7.70 -17.34
C TYR A 260 6.70 -7.41 -15.88
N ARG A 261 7.04 -6.15 -15.54
CA ARG A 261 7.51 -5.76 -14.19
C ARG A 261 6.44 -6.10 -13.13
N SER A 262 5.19 -5.76 -13.40
CA SER A 262 4.04 -5.97 -12.53
C SER A 262 3.64 -7.44 -12.44
N ARG A 263 3.70 -8.20 -13.54
CA ARG A 263 3.52 -9.67 -13.52
C ARG A 263 4.57 -10.35 -12.64
N LEU A 264 5.84 -9.97 -12.80
CA LEU A 264 6.93 -10.55 -12.02
C LEU A 264 6.85 -10.15 -10.53
N TRP A 265 6.35 -8.95 -10.21
CA TRP A 265 5.99 -8.57 -8.84
C TRP A 265 4.87 -9.48 -8.28
N LEU A 266 3.78 -9.69 -9.02
CA LEU A 266 2.67 -10.55 -8.62
C LEU A 266 3.11 -12.02 -8.44
N LEU A 267 3.93 -12.56 -9.35
CA LEU A 267 4.46 -13.92 -9.24
C LEU A 267 5.40 -14.10 -8.04
N ARG A 268 6.25 -13.11 -7.76
CA ARG A 268 7.09 -13.10 -6.54
C ARG A 268 6.24 -12.99 -5.27
N LEU A 269 5.19 -12.18 -5.29
CA LEU A 269 4.26 -12.00 -4.19
C LEU A 269 3.49 -13.31 -3.91
N LEU A 270 2.90 -13.92 -4.94
CA LEU A 270 2.28 -15.25 -4.86
C LEU A 270 3.27 -16.29 -4.32
N GLY A 271 4.51 -16.29 -4.82
CA GLY A 271 5.59 -17.15 -4.31
C GLY A 271 5.76 -17.03 -2.79
N ARG A 272 6.00 -15.81 -2.27
CA ARG A 272 6.13 -15.57 -0.81
C ARG A 272 4.88 -15.92 -0.02
N VAL A 273 3.70 -15.78 -0.61
CA VAL A 273 2.41 -16.14 0.01
C VAL A 273 2.30 -17.67 0.15
N LEU A 274 2.68 -18.43 -0.88
CA LEU A 274 2.72 -19.90 -0.84
C LEU A 274 3.81 -20.42 0.11
N THR A 275 4.96 -19.76 0.20
CA THR A 275 6.07 -20.10 1.11
C THR A 275 6.05 -19.31 2.43
N ALA A 276 4.86 -18.84 2.86
CA ALA A 276 4.65 -17.99 4.02
C ALA A 276 5.43 -18.32 5.32
N PRO A 277 5.54 -19.58 5.79
CA PRO A 277 6.27 -19.88 7.03
C PRO A 277 7.80 -19.71 6.93
N PHE A 278 8.34 -19.46 5.73
CA PHE A 278 9.79 -19.34 5.49
C PHE A 278 10.28 -17.91 5.27
N HIS A 279 9.39 -16.94 5.02
CA HIS A 279 9.76 -15.54 4.77
C HIS A 279 9.21 -14.59 5.85
N LYS A 280 9.61 -13.31 5.80
CA LYS A 280 8.98 -12.23 6.57
C LYS A 280 7.70 -11.83 5.85
N VAL A 281 6.60 -11.65 6.58
CA VAL A 281 5.26 -11.33 6.02
C VAL A 281 4.99 -9.83 6.14
N GLY A 282 5.07 -9.11 5.01
CA GLY A 282 4.70 -7.69 4.86
C GLY A 282 3.22 -7.48 4.56
N PHE A 283 2.81 -6.23 4.29
CA PHE A 283 1.40 -5.89 4.04
C PHE A 283 0.83 -6.60 2.82
N ALA A 284 1.51 -6.49 1.68
CA ALA A 284 1.09 -7.11 0.42
C ALA A 284 0.88 -8.63 0.55
N ASP A 285 1.73 -9.33 1.31
CA ASP A 285 1.68 -10.78 1.45
C ASP A 285 0.40 -11.25 2.18
N PHE A 286 0.02 -10.59 3.28
CA PHE A 286 -1.22 -10.95 3.97
C PHE A 286 -2.46 -10.38 3.30
N TRP A 287 -2.37 -9.21 2.67
CA TRP A 287 -3.46 -8.63 1.89
C TRP A 287 -3.86 -9.54 0.72
N LEU A 288 -2.90 -10.04 -0.07
CA LEU A 288 -3.18 -10.93 -1.19
C LEU A 288 -3.77 -12.25 -0.71
N ALA A 289 -3.23 -12.81 0.37
CA ALA A 289 -3.76 -14.03 0.95
C ALA A 289 -5.20 -13.88 1.46
N ASP A 290 -5.62 -12.71 1.96
CA ASP A 290 -7.03 -12.44 2.29
C ASP A 290 -7.93 -12.31 1.04
N GLN A 291 -7.39 -11.95 -0.12
CA GLN A 291 -8.13 -12.07 -1.40
C GLN A 291 -8.35 -13.54 -1.76
N LEU A 292 -7.33 -14.40 -1.57
CA LEU A 292 -7.41 -15.84 -1.86
C LEU A 292 -8.46 -16.57 -1.00
N ILE A 293 -8.79 -16.07 0.20
CA ILE A 293 -9.94 -16.57 0.99
C ILE A 293 -11.24 -16.42 0.20
N SER A 294 -11.49 -15.23 -0.35
CA SER A 294 -12.72 -14.91 -1.09
C SER A 294 -12.74 -15.52 -2.49
N LEU A 295 -11.57 -15.79 -3.07
CA LEU A 295 -11.39 -16.51 -4.35
C LEU A 295 -11.37 -18.05 -4.19
N SER A 296 -11.73 -18.59 -3.03
CA SER A 296 -11.87 -20.05 -2.82
C SER A 296 -12.78 -20.75 -3.86
N PRO A 297 -13.93 -20.18 -4.30
CA PRO A 297 -14.75 -20.78 -5.36
C PRO A 297 -14.01 -20.89 -6.70
N LEU A 298 -13.19 -19.90 -7.06
CA LEU A 298 -12.34 -19.94 -8.26
C LEU A 298 -11.33 -21.09 -8.18
N LEU A 299 -10.75 -21.36 -7.00
CA LEU A 299 -9.82 -22.49 -6.82
C LEU A 299 -10.52 -23.85 -6.98
N LEU A 300 -11.77 -23.98 -6.53
CA LEU A 300 -12.60 -25.17 -6.73
C LEU A 300 -13.01 -25.36 -8.20
N ASP A 301 -13.29 -24.26 -8.91
CA ASP A 301 -13.57 -24.28 -10.35
C ASP A 301 -12.32 -24.64 -11.17
N LEU A 302 -11.15 -24.11 -10.83
CA LEU A 302 -9.87 -24.50 -11.45
C LEU A 302 -9.52 -25.97 -11.19
N TRP A 303 -9.83 -26.51 -10.00
CA TRP A 303 -9.68 -27.95 -9.76
C TRP A 303 -10.64 -28.78 -10.63
N SER A 304 -11.90 -28.35 -10.72
CA SER A 304 -12.91 -29.00 -11.57
C SER A 304 -12.50 -29.00 -13.04
N LEU A 305 -11.94 -27.88 -13.52
CA LEU A 305 -11.35 -27.71 -14.84
C LEU A 305 -10.19 -28.70 -15.09
N ILE A 306 -9.27 -28.84 -14.14
CA ILE A 306 -8.14 -29.76 -14.22
C ILE A 306 -8.62 -31.22 -14.31
N CYS A 307 -9.54 -31.64 -13.44
CA CYS A 307 -10.07 -33.00 -13.45
C CYS A 307 -10.83 -33.33 -14.74
N PHE A 308 -11.61 -32.38 -15.27
CA PHE A 308 -12.28 -32.53 -16.56
C PHE A 308 -11.30 -32.91 -17.69
N TYR A 309 -10.26 -32.10 -17.92
CA TYR A 309 -9.29 -32.35 -19.00
C TYR A 309 -8.36 -33.55 -18.73
N ALA A 310 -8.11 -33.89 -17.47
CA ALA A 310 -7.21 -34.98 -17.10
C ALA A 310 -7.87 -36.36 -17.02
N ILE A 311 -9.20 -36.43 -16.85
CA ILE A 311 -9.93 -37.68 -16.55
C ILE A 311 -11.14 -37.89 -17.47
N GLU A 312 -11.99 -36.88 -17.66
CA GLU A 312 -13.24 -37.02 -18.43
C GLU A 312 -13.05 -36.84 -19.94
N VAL A 313 -12.10 -36.01 -20.37
CA VAL A 313 -11.83 -35.79 -21.81
C VAL A 313 -11.04 -36.95 -22.41
N ASN A 314 -11.74 -37.81 -23.17
CA ASN A 314 -11.10 -38.80 -24.03
C ASN A 314 -10.49 -38.14 -25.28
N TRP A 315 -9.20 -37.87 -25.23
CA TRP A 315 -8.43 -37.24 -26.31
C TRP A 315 -8.40 -38.06 -27.62
N HIS A 316 -8.65 -39.38 -27.58
CA HIS A 316 -8.68 -40.21 -28.78
C HIS A 316 -10.01 -40.15 -29.54
N SER A 317 -11.15 -39.93 -28.88
CA SER A 317 -12.43 -39.72 -29.58
C SER A 317 -12.51 -38.31 -30.18
N LEU A 318 -11.90 -37.31 -29.52
CA LEU A 318 -11.83 -35.92 -29.99
C LEU A 318 -11.25 -35.76 -31.41
N ILE A 319 -10.39 -36.71 -31.83
CA ILE A 319 -9.74 -36.73 -33.16
C ILE A 319 -10.62 -37.42 -34.21
N ASN A 320 -11.46 -38.39 -33.81
CA ASN A 320 -12.10 -39.34 -34.70
C ASN A 320 -13.62 -39.16 -34.86
N SER A 321 -14.29 -38.42 -33.95
CA SER A 321 -15.73 -38.19 -34.04
C SER A 321 -16.16 -36.82 -33.48
N ALA A 322 -16.78 -36.00 -34.33
CA ALA A 322 -17.31 -34.68 -33.97
C ALA A 322 -18.65 -34.74 -33.19
N GLN A 323 -18.93 -35.82 -32.47
CA GLN A 323 -20.21 -36.05 -31.79
C GLN A 323 -20.07 -36.21 -30.28
N SER A 324 -20.73 -35.28 -29.57
CA SER A 324 -21.37 -35.45 -28.26
C SER A 324 -20.64 -36.30 -27.21
N VAL A 325 -19.81 -35.64 -26.39
CA VAL A 325 -19.53 -36.13 -25.02
C VAL A 325 -20.75 -35.84 -24.14
N THR A 326 -21.76 -36.71 -24.23
CA THR A 326 -22.88 -36.78 -23.29
C THR A 326 -22.55 -37.72 -22.13
N GLN A 327 -21.49 -37.40 -21.40
CA GLN A 327 -21.27 -37.90 -20.05
C GLN A 327 -21.46 -36.74 -19.08
N GLN A 328 -22.08 -37.02 -17.94
CA GLN A 328 -22.24 -36.04 -16.88
C GLN A 328 -20.86 -35.54 -16.43
N LEU A 329 -20.72 -34.22 -16.24
CA LEU A 329 -19.50 -33.61 -15.69
C LEU A 329 -19.46 -33.84 -14.18
N ASP A 330 -19.27 -35.11 -13.81
CA ASP A 330 -19.44 -35.71 -12.50
C ASP A 330 -18.12 -36.23 -11.90
N CYS A 331 -17.08 -35.39 -12.04
CA CYS A 331 -16.01 -35.22 -11.05
C CYS A 331 -16.50 -35.09 -9.58
N SER A 332 -17.81 -34.98 -9.33
CA SER A 332 -18.45 -35.19 -8.02
C SER A 332 -18.12 -36.55 -7.38
N GLY A 333 -17.71 -37.55 -8.18
CA GLY A 333 -17.21 -38.84 -7.70
C GLY A 333 -15.82 -38.79 -7.04
N TYR A 334 -15.02 -37.73 -7.24
CA TYR A 334 -13.68 -37.62 -6.66
C TYR A 334 -13.69 -37.06 -5.23
N SER A 335 -12.63 -37.36 -4.48
CA SER A 335 -12.74 -37.47 -3.03
C SER A 335 -13.17 -36.17 -2.35
N ARG A 336 -14.14 -36.30 -1.43
CA ARG A 336 -14.58 -35.22 -0.52
C ARG A 336 -13.39 -34.57 0.21
N GLY A 337 -12.34 -35.36 0.47
CA GLY A 337 -11.07 -34.89 1.03
C GLY A 337 -10.36 -33.84 0.18
N MET A 338 -10.33 -33.96 -1.15
CA MET A 338 -9.70 -32.94 -2.01
C MET A 338 -10.46 -31.62 -1.98
N THR A 339 -11.79 -31.68 -2.06
CA THR A 339 -12.67 -30.50 -1.91
C THR A 339 -12.50 -29.84 -0.55
N CYS A 340 -12.18 -30.59 0.51
CA CYS A 340 -11.78 -30.05 1.81
C CYS A 340 -10.38 -29.44 1.80
N LEU A 341 -9.38 -30.09 1.20
CA LEU A 341 -8.00 -29.58 1.09
C LEU A 341 -7.96 -28.21 0.38
N ILE A 342 -8.69 -28.06 -0.73
CA ILE A 342 -8.75 -26.81 -1.50
C ILE A 342 -9.44 -25.70 -0.70
N GLN A 343 -10.54 -25.98 -0.01
CA GLN A 343 -11.20 -25.00 0.88
C GLN A 343 -10.32 -24.61 2.09
N CYS A 344 -9.54 -25.55 2.63
CA CYS A 344 -8.61 -25.30 3.72
C CYS A 344 -7.32 -24.58 3.28
N PHE A 345 -6.99 -24.57 1.99
CA PHE A 345 -5.71 -24.06 1.49
C PHE A 345 -5.51 -22.53 1.69
N PRO A 346 -6.43 -21.63 1.30
CA PRO A 346 -6.28 -20.21 1.60
C PRO A 346 -6.32 -19.89 3.12
N PRO A 347 -7.20 -20.49 3.95
CA PRO A 347 -7.12 -20.37 5.41
C PRO A 347 -5.81 -20.88 6.01
N TRP A 348 -5.21 -21.94 5.45
CA TRP A 348 -3.91 -22.47 5.87
C TRP A 348 -2.77 -21.50 5.61
N ILE A 349 -2.76 -20.86 4.43
CA ILE A 349 -1.81 -19.78 4.12
C ILE A 349 -1.92 -18.66 5.15
N ARG A 350 -3.14 -18.20 5.47
CA ARG A 350 -3.36 -17.14 6.47
C ARG A 350 -2.96 -17.57 7.88
N PHE A 351 -3.26 -18.80 8.28
CA PHE A 351 -2.84 -19.39 9.55
C PHE A 351 -1.31 -19.39 9.69
N ALA A 352 -0.60 -19.91 8.68
CA ALA A 352 0.86 -19.96 8.64
C ALA A 352 1.48 -18.55 8.67
N GLN A 353 0.95 -17.59 7.91
CA GLN A 353 1.36 -16.19 7.98
C GLN A 353 1.18 -15.57 9.37
N CYS A 354 0.07 -15.89 10.06
CA CYS A 354 -0.20 -15.36 11.40
C CYS A 354 0.77 -15.92 12.44
N LEU A 355 1.03 -17.24 12.42
CA LEU A 355 2.06 -17.86 13.26
C LEU A 355 3.46 -17.31 12.94
N ARG A 356 3.78 -17.12 11.66
CA ARG A 356 5.07 -16.56 11.21
C ARG A 356 5.30 -15.16 11.79
N ARG A 357 4.28 -14.30 11.77
CA ARG A 357 4.34 -12.94 12.35
C ARG A 357 4.39 -12.97 13.88
N TYR A 358 3.66 -13.86 14.55
CA TYR A 358 3.80 -14.06 15.99
C TYR A 358 5.25 -14.42 16.37
N ARG A 359 5.92 -15.28 15.60
CA ARG A 359 7.35 -15.61 15.79
C ARG A 359 8.29 -14.41 15.55
N ASP A 360 7.95 -13.49 14.64
CA ASP A 360 8.76 -12.30 14.35
C ASP A 360 8.59 -11.15 15.36
N THR A 361 7.46 -11.07 16.08
CA THR A 361 7.14 -9.93 16.97
C THR A 361 6.93 -10.28 18.43
N GLY A 362 6.69 -11.55 18.77
CA GLY A 362 6.24 -12.00 20.10
C GLY A 362 4.83 -11.53 20.50
N SER A 363 4.14 -10.73 19.67
CA SER A 363 2.90 -10.07 20.06
C SER A 363 1.67 -10.97 19.82
N VAL A 364 1.14 -11.56 20.90
CA VAL A 364 -0.04 -12.43 20.90
C VAL A 364 -1.23 -11.78 20.19
N MET A 365 -1.50 -10.51 20.48
CA MET A 365 -2.40 -9.66 19.70
C MET A 365 -1.61 -8.89 18.64
N PRO A 366 -2.10 -8.79 17.38
CA PRO A 366 -3.28 -9.45 16.83
C PRO A 366 -2.98 -10.89 16.34
N HIS A 367 -1.73 -11.34 16.32
CA HIS A 367 -1.29 -12.44 15.46
C HIS A 367 -1.85 -13.81 15.84
N LEU A 368 -1.80 -14.21 17.11
CA LEU A 368 -2.26 -15.53 17.54
C LEU A 368 -3.80 -15.64 17.48
N PHE A 369 -4.50 -14.55 17.81
CA PHE A 369 -5.96 -14.49 17.67
C PHE A 369 -6.40 -14.53 16.19
N ASN A 370 -5.65 -13.93 15.27
CA ASN A 370 -5.92 -14.06 13.84
C ASN A 370 -5.65 -15.50 13.35
N ALA A 371 -4.62 -16.18 13.86
CA ALA A 371 -4.41 -17.60 13.59
C ALA A 371 -5.62 -18.44 14.08
N GLY A 372 -6.09 -18.20 15.30
CA GLY A 372 -7.31 -18.81 15.86
C GLY A 372 -8.56 -18.60 15.00
N LYS A 373 -8.72 -17.39 14.41
CA LYS A 373 -9.79 -17.08 13.46
C LYS A 373 -9.79 -18.04 12.27
N TYR A 374 -8.65 -18.21 11.59
CA TYR A 374 -8.56 -19.11 10.43
C TYR A 374 -8.64 -20.59 10.82
N SER A 375 -8.19 -21.00 12.01
CA SER A 375 -8.33 -22.40 12.44
C SER A 375 -9.78 -22.83 12.67
N THR A 376 -10.71 -21.90 12.93
CA THR A 376 -12.16 -22.23 12.93
C THR A 376 -12.62 -22.81 11.59
N VAL A 377 -12.01 -22.40 10.47
CA VAL A 377 -12.39 -22.82 9.13
C VAL A 377 -12.02 -24.29 8.88
N PHE A 378 -10.87 -24.77 9.38
CA PHE A 378 -10.51 -26.19 9.26
C PHE A 378 -11.52 -27.09 9.99
N ILE A 379 -11.97 -26.67 11.18
CA ILE A 379 -12.96 -27.40 11.97
C ILE A 379 -14.32 -27.39 11.27
N MET A 380 -14.75 -26.23 10.76
CA MET A 380 -15.98 -26.06 9.99
C MET A 380 -16.00 -26.94 8.74
N VAL A 381 -14.93 -26.94 7.93
CA VAL A 381 -14.79 -27.77 6.71
C VAL A 381 -14.72 -29.26 7.06
N THR A 382 -14.12 -29.63 8.20
CA THR A 382 -14.09 -31.02 8.67
C THR A 382 -15.51 -31.52 8.97
N PHE A 383 -16.32 -30.76 9.71
CA PHE A 383 -17.71 -31.18 9.96
C PHE A 383 -18.60 -31.10 8.71
N ALA A 384 -18.37 -30.13 7.82
CA ALA A 384 -18.98 -30.10 6.49
C ALA A 384 -18.66 -31.35 5.64
N ALA A 385 -17.55 -32.05 5.90
CA ALA A 385 -17.22 -33.30 5.24
C ALA A 385 -17.99 -34.52 5.77
N ILE A 386 -18.36 -34.53 7.06
CA ILE A 386 -18.91 -35.71 7.75
C ILE A 386 -20.35 -35.52 8.27
N TYR A 387 -21.02 -34.40 7.97
CA TYR A 387 -22.38 -34.09 8.42
C TYR A 387 -23.42 -35.18 8.12
N ASN A 388 -23.29 -35.86 6.96
CA ASN A 388 -24.18 -36.96 6.56
C ASN A 388 -24.03 -38.23 7.41
N ASN A 389 -22.94 -38.38 8.17
CA ASN A 389 -22.64 -39.62 8.90
C ASN A 389 -23.42 -39.71 10.23
N ALA A 390 -23.73 -38.58 10.86
CA ALA A 390 -24.52 -38.51 12.10
C ALA A 390 -25.10 -37.11 12.34
N ARG A 391 -26.29 -37.03 12.96
CA ARG A 391 -26.92 -35.75 13.35
C ARG A 391 -26.03 -34.85 14.23
N VAL A 392 -25.14 -35.45 15.03
CA VAL A 392 -24.16 -34.73 15.85
C VAL A 392 -23.18 -33.92 14.99
N TYR A 393 -22.70 -34.49 13.88
CA TYR A 393 -21.77 -33.79 12.98
C TYR A 393 -22.43 -32.65 12.22
N LEU A 394 -23.71 -32.79 11.85
CA LEU A 394 -24.51 -31.68 11.32
C LEU A 394 -24.64 -30.54 12.34
N CYS A 395 -24.95 -30.85 13.60
CA CYS A 395 -25.03 -29.85 14.67
C CYS A 395 -23.68 -29.14 14.88
N LEU A 396 -22.58 -29.90 14.93
CA LEU A 396 -21.22 -29.35 15.04
C LEU A 396 -20.83 -28.51 13.82
N TRP A 397 -21.28 -28.86 12.61
CA TRP A 397 -21.07 -28.03 11.41
C TRP A 397 -21.80 -26.70 11.51
N VAL A 398 -23.08 -26.68 11.93
CA VAL A 398 -23.83 -25.44 12.16
C VAL A 398 -23.14 -24.57 13.21
N LEU A 399 -22.81 -25.14 14.38
CA LEU A 399 -22.17 -24.42 15.48
C LEU A 399 -20.81 -23.81 15.08
N THR A 400 -19.99 -24.57 14.36
CA THR A 400 -18.65 -24.11 13.91
C THR A 400 -18.73 -23.12 12.75
N THR A 401 -19.75 -23.21 11.89
CA THR A 401 -20.07 -22.18 10.88
C THR A 401 -20.46 -20.87 11.55
N CYS A 402 -21.35 -20.90 12.55
CA CYS A 402 -21.75 -19.72 13.32
C CYS A 402 -20.56 -19.10 14.08
N LEU A 403 -19.75 -19.92 14.75
CA LEU A 403 -18.55 -19.45 15.46
C LEU A 403 -17.54 -18.81 14.50
N SER A 404 -17.30 -19.43 13.33
CA SER A 404 -16.43 -18.87 12.30
C SER A 404 -16.97 -17.54 11.76
N ALA A 405 -18.28 -17.44 11.51
CA ALA A 405 -18.94 -16.22 11.06
C ALA A 405 -18.75 -15.08 12.06
N ILE A 406 -19.13 -15.29 13.33
CA ILE A 406 -18.97 -14.31 14.41
C ILE A 406 -17.51 -13.88 14.55
N ALA A 407 -16.56 -14.83 14.55
CA ALA A 407 -15.13 -14.52 14.64
C ALA A 407 -14.63 -13.64 13.48
N THR A 408 -15.06 -13.92 12.24
CA THR A 408 -14.68 -13.10 11.08
C THR A 408 -15.39 -11.75 10.99
N ILE A 409 -16.69 -11.66 11.29
CA ILE A 409 -17.42 -10.38 11.32
C ILE A 409 -16.80 -9.46 12.38
N THR A 410 -16.52 -10.00 13.57
CA THR A 410 -15.82 -9.25 14.62
C THR A 410 -14.43 -8.80 14.14
N TRP A 411 -13.73 -9.64 13.36
CA TRP A 411 -12.42 -9.30 12.84
C TRP A 411 -12.45 -8.19 11.77
N ASP A 412 -13.25 -8.38 10.73
CA ASP A 412 -13.32 -7.50 9.57
C ASP A 412 -13.76 -6.10 10.04
N LEU A 413 -14.80 -6.00 10.89
CA LEU A 413 -15.27 -4.72 11.44
C LEU A 413 -14.31 -4.08 12.48
N ARG A 414 -13.88 -4.82 13.50
CA ARG A 414 -13.16 -4.24 14.66
C ARG A 414 -11.64 -4.17 14.47
N MET A 415 -11.05 -5.09 13.71
CA MET A 415 -9.59 -5.21 13.58
C MET A 415 -9.11 -4.68 12.23
N ASP A 416 -9.68 -5.17 11.13
CA ASP A 416 -9.23 -4.83 9.78
C ASP A 416 -9.72 -3.45 9.34
N TRP A 417 -10.98 -3.10 9.62
CA TRP A 417 -11.52 -1.76 9.33
C TRP A 417 -11.35 -0.78 10.49
N GLY A 418 -11.07 -1.25 11.71
CA GLY A 418 -10.84 -0.40 12.89
C GLY A 418 -12.07 0.32 13.43
N LEU A 419 -13.28 -0.12 13.06
CA LEU A 419 -14.55 0.43 13.54
C LEU A 419 -14.96 -0.22 14.87
N VAL A 420 -16.16 0.12 15.38
CA VAL A 420 -16.74 -0.44 16.63
C VAL A 420 -15.82 -0.18 17.84
N ARG A 421 -15.28 1.03 17.93
CA ARG A 421 -14.36 1.49 18.99
C ARG A 421 -14.63 2.91 19.51
N GLY A 422 -15.07 3.83 18.66
CA GLY A 422 -15.41 5.21 19.04
C GLY A 422 -16.91 5.48 19.15
N GLN A 423 -17.26 6.75 19.32
CA GLN A 423 -18.65 7.18 19.41
C GLN A 423 -19.43 6.85 18.13
N ARG A 424 -20.72 6.47 18.27
CA ARG A 424 -21.60 6.04 17.16
C ARG A 424 -21.03 4.90 16.29
N LEU A 425 -20.21 4.02 16.88
CA LEU A 425 -19.57 2.85 16.25
C LEU A 425 -18.49 3.17 15.19
N LEU A 426 -18.22 4.44 14.89
CA LEU A 426 -17.16 4.85 13.97
C LEU A 426 -15.87 5.18 14.75
N ARG A 427 -14.80 5.53 14.03
CA ARG A 427 -13.58 6.13 14.59
C ARG A 427 -13.58 7.64 14.34
N GLU A 428 -12.73 8.36 15.05
CA GLU A 428 -12.66 9.82 15.02
C GLU A 428 -12.15 10.37 13.69
N GLU A 429 -11.13 9.73 13.09
CA GLU A 429 -10.60 10.10 11.77
C GLU A 429 -11.21 9.21 10.66
N THR A 430 -11.87 9.82 9.68
CA THR A 430 -12.44 9.11 8.51
C THR A 430 -12.05 9.84 7.22
N VAL A 431 -11.65 9.07 6.19
CA VAL A 431 -11.18 9.61 4.90
C VAL A 431 -12.33 9.72 3.90
N TYR A 432 -13.31 8.81 3.96
CA TYR A 432 -14.50 8.87 3.10
C TYR A 432 -15.56 9.76 3.76
N SER A 433 -15.97 10.83 3.09
CA SER A 433 -16.69 11.96 3.72
C SER A 433 -18.12 11.68 4.19
N HIS A 434 -18.72 10.54 3.83
CA HIS A 434 -20.11 10.22 4.17
C HIS A 434 -20.18 9.00 5.10
N ALA A 435 -20.65 9.22 6.34
CA ALA A 435 -20.83 8.16 7.34
C ALA A 435 -21.70 6.99 6.85
N ALA A 436 -22.65 7.26 5.94
CA ALA A 436 -23.49 6.25 5.31
C ALA A 436 -22.68 5.13 4.62
N TYR A 437 -21.54 5.43 3.99
CA TYR A 437 -20.71 4.42 3.34
C TYR A 437 -20.19 3.36 4.34
N TYR A 438 -19.82 3.78 5.55
CA TYR A 438 -19.37 2.87 6.59
C TYR A 438 -20.51 1.99 7.10
N TYR A 439 -21.68 2.57 7.44
CA TYR A 439 -22.81 1.79 7.94
C TYR A 439 -23.39 0.83 6.89
N CYS A 440 -23.48 1.24 5.62
CA CYS A 440 -23.88 0.36 4.52
C CYS A 440 -22.86 -0.78 4.30
N ALA A 441 -21.55 -0.50 4.40
CA ALA A 441 -20.52 -1.53 4.31
C ALA A 441 -20.58 -2.51 5.48
N MET A 442 -20.79 -2.02 6.72
CA MET A 442 -20.95 -2.87 7.90
C MET A 442 -22.15 -3.82 7.77
N LEU A 443 -23.29 -3.30 7.30
CA LEU A 443 -24.49 -4.11 7.06
C LEU A 443 -24.28 -5.15 5.95
N LEU A 444 -23.70 -4.73 4.83
CA LEU A 444 -23.50 -5.59 3.66
C LEU A 444 -22.46 -6.69 3.91
N ASP A 445 -21.41 -6.40 4.69
CA ASP A 445 -20.46 -7.42 5.13
C ASP A 445 -21.13 -8.50 5.98
N VAL A 446 -21.92 -8.11 6.99
CA VAL A 446 -22.68 -9.04 7.84
C VAL A 446 -23.64 -9.89 7.00
N LEU A 447 -24.43 -9.27 6.12
CA LEU A 447 -25.39 -9.99 5.27
C LEU A 447 -24.70 -11.01 4.34
N LEU A 448 -23.62 -10.63 3.69
CA LEU A 448 -22.89 -11.53 2.77
C LEU A 448 -22.08 -12.59 3.51
N ARG A 449 -21.56 -12.32 4.71
CA ARG A 449 -20.92 -13.35 5.53
C ARG A 449 -21.95 -14.35 6.06
N VAL A 450 -23.18 -13.91 6.37
CA VAL A 450 -24.29 -14.79 6.75
C VAL A 450 -24.84 -15.58 5.56
N SER A 451 -24.83 -15.04 4.32
CA SER A 451 -25.32 -15.78 3.14
C SER A 451 -24.55 -17.07 2.87
N TRP A 452 -23.26 -17.16 3.26
CA TRP A 452 -22.50 -18.41 3.21
C TRP A 452 -23.07 -19.54 4.09
N ALA A 453 -23.85 -19.22 5.13
CA ALA A 453 -24.53 -20.23 5.94
C ALA A 453 -25.71 -20.89 5.20
N LEU A 454 -26.26 -20.26 4.15
CA LEU A 454 -27.32 -20.86 3.33
C LEU A 454 -26.87 -22.20 2.71
N ASN A 455 -25.60 -22.32 2.33
CA ASN A 455 -25.04 -23.57 1.78
C ASN A 455 -25.21 -24.76 2.74
N VAL A 456 -25.26 -24.53 4.06
CA VAL A 456 -25.55 -25.58 5.05
C VAL A 456 -26.98 -26.11 4.88
N SER A 457 -27.96 -25.22 4.73
CA SER A 457 -29.37 -25.58 4.51
C SER A 457 -29.58 -26.30 3.17
N PHE A 458 -28.99 -25.81 2.08
CA PHE A 458 -29.12 -26.45 0.76
C PHE A 458 -28.43 -27.82 0.70
N ALA A 459 -27.31 -28.02 1.42
CA ALA A 459 -26.66 -29.33 1.57
C ALA A 459 -27.52 -30.38 2.30
N GLN A 460 -28.56 -29.98 3.05
CA GLN A 460 -29.55 -30.91 3.61
C GLN A 460 -30.62 -31.33 2.60
N MET A 461 -30.97 -30.45 1.65
CA MET A 461 -32.05 -30.69 0.68
C MET A 461 -31.63 -31.56 -0.52
N LYS A 462 -30.36 -31.96 -0.61
CA LYS A 462 -29.77 -32.88 -1.60
C LYS A 462 -29.94 -32.50 -3.09
N GLN A 463 -30.45 -31.31 -3.40
CA GLN A 463 -30.55 -30.81 -4.77
C GLN A 463 -29.20 -30.25 -5.24
N SER A 464 -28.50 -30.99 -6.11
CA SER A 464 -27.25 -30.61 -6.77
C SER A 464 -27.35 -29.26 -7.48
N ASP A 465 -28.41 -29.10 -8.27
CA ASP A 465 -28.60 -28.02 -9.23
C ASP A 465 -28.86 -26.69 -8.51
N THR A 466 -29.73 -26.72 -7.50
CA THR A 466 -30.01 -25.60 -6.60
C THR A 466 -28.75 -25.11 -5.88
N ALA A 467 -27.88 -26.02 -5.42
CA ALA A 467 -26.60 -25.66 -4.83
C ALA A 467 -25.60 -25.09 -5.86
N GLY A 468 -25.62 -25.61 -7.11
CA GLY A 468 -24.85 -25.08 -8.23
C GLY A 468 -25.24 -23.65 -8.60
N PHE A 469 -26.54 -23.36 -8.66
CA PHE A 469 -27.09 -22.02 -8.86
C PHE A 469 -26.64 -21.07 -7.75
N ILE A 470 -26.89 -21.43 -6.49
CA ILE A 470 -26.62 -20.56 -5.33
C ILE A 470 -25.13 -20.26 -5.19
N THR A 471 -24.25 -21.26 -5.38
CA THR A 471 -22.79 -21.02 -5.39
C THR A 471 -22.39 -20.01 -6.47
N THR A 472 -23.10 -19.97 -7.60
CA THR A 472 -22.82 -19.07 -8.73
C THR A 472 -23.35 -17.66 -8.51
N VAL A 473 -24.39 -17.48 -7.70
CA VAL A 473 -24.86 -16.16 -7.25
C VAL A 473 -24.02 -15.63 -6.08
N LEU A 474 -23.64 -16.51 -5.13
CA LEU A 474 -22.89 -16.10 -3.93
C LEU A 474 -21.39 -15.87 -4.17
N ALA A 475 -20.76 -16.57 -5.12
CA ALA A 475 -19.33 -16.38 -5.37
C ALA A 475 -18.96 -14.97 -5.87
N PRO A 476 -19.66 -14.36 -6.86
CA PRO A 476 -19.46 -12.96 -7.23
C PRO A 476 -19.69 -12.01 -6.06
N LEU A 477 -20.74 -12.26 -5.25
CA LEU A 477 -21.04 -11.44 -4.08
C LEU A 477 -19.93 -11.51 -3.00
N GLU A 478 -19.23 -12.63 -2.84
CA GLU A 478 -18.06 -12.72 -1.94
C GLU A 478 -16.84 -11.97 -2.52
N VAL A 479 -16.64 -11.95 -3.84
CA VAL A 479 -15.64 -11.10 -4.50
C VAL A 479 -16.00 -9.61 -4.30
N PHE A 480 -17.28 -9.25 -4.42
CA PHE A 480 -17.79 -7.90 -4.14
C PHE A 480 -17.63 -7.51 -2.67
N ARG A 481 -17.89 -8.41 -1.72
CA ARG A 481 -17.63 -8.20 -0.28
C ARG A 481 -16.15 -7.89 -0.03
N ARG A 482 -15.24 -8.63 -0.68
CA ARG A 482 -13.79 -8.38 -0.60
C ARG A 482 -13.40 -7.04 -1.22
N PHE A 483 -14.05 -6.64 -2.32
CA PHE A 483 -13.90 -5.31 -2.93
C PHE A 483 -14.26 -4.17 -1.97
N ILE A 484 -15.31 -4.32 -1.16
CA ILE A 484 -15.68 -3.38 -0.09
C ILE A 484 -14.63 -3.39 1.03
N TRP A 485 -14.26 -4.58 1.52
CA TRP A 485 -13.25 -4.73 2.58
C TRP A 485 -11.92 -4.07 2.21
N ASN A 486 -11.51 -4.11 0.94
CA ASN A 486 -10.30 -3.47 0.44
C ASN A 486 -10.27 -1.95 0.63
N PHE A 487 -11.41 -1.24 0.50
CA PHE A 487 -11.48 0.20 0.75
C PHE A 487 -11.21 0.57 2.20
N PHE A 488 -11.88 -0.09 3.15
CA PHE A 488 -11.75 0.22 4.58
C PHE A 488 -10.49 -0.37 5.22
N ARG A 489 -9.99 -1.51 4.71
CA ARG A 489 -8.70 -2.08 5.16
C ARG A 489 -7.52 -1.17 4.84
N LEU A 490 -7.44 -0.63 3.62
CA LEU A 490 -6.35 0.29 3.26
C LEU A 490 -6.51 1.66 3.89
N GLU A 491 -7.72 2.15 4.09
CA GLU A 491 -7.97 3.38 4.85
C GLU A 491 -7.47 3.25 6.30
N ASN A 492 -7.81 2.14 6.98
CA ASN A 492 -7.31 1.86 8.33
C ASN A 492 -5.78 1.72 8.36
N GLU A 493 -5.17 1.04 7.38
CA GLU A 493 -3.70 0.94 7.30
C GLU A 493 -3.04 2.31 7.03
N HIS A 494 -3.66 3.16 6.21
CA HIS A 494 -3.18 4.51 5.92
C HIS A 494 -3.15 5.38 7.17
N LEU A 495 -4.24 5.42 7.93
CA LEU A 495 -4.36 6.18 9.18
C LEU A 495 -3.36 5.67 10.23
N ASN A 496 -3.21 4.35 10.39
CA ASN A 496 -2.21 3.77 11.29
C ASN A 496 -0.76 4.12 10.89
N ASN A 497 -0.44 4.18 9.59
CA ASN A 497 0.89 4.60 9.13
C ASN A 497 1.15 6.10 9.31
N CYS A 498 0.12 6.94 9.22
CA CYS A 498 0.21 8.36 9.54
C CYS A 498 0.41 8.59 11.05
N GLY A 499 -0.40 7.93 11.89
CA GLY A 499 -0.28 8.01 13.36
C GLY A 499 1.02 7.44 13.94
N GLN A 500 1.67 6.50 13.24
CA GLN A 500 3.03 6.03 13.58
C GLN A 500 4.16 6.87 12.97
N PHE A 501 3.87 8.00 12.31
CA PHE A 501 4.84 8.83 11.59
C PHE A 501 5.67 8.08 10.53
N ARG A 502 5.19 6.92 10.05
CA ARG A 502 5.79 6.19 8.91
C ARG A 502 5.49 6.89 7.58
N ALA A 503 4.31 7.52 7.52
CA ALA A 503 3.88 8.39 6.44
C ALA A 503 3.83 9.84 6.94
N VAL A 504 4.96 10.41 7.40
CA VAL A 504 5.06 11.87 7.53
C VAL A 504 4.85 12.45 6.13
N ARG A 505 3.74 13.18 6.00
CA ARG A 505 3.27 13.83 4.79
C ARG A 505 4.37 14.71 4.21
N ASP A 506 4.74 14.48 2.94
CA ASP A 506 5.35 15.52 2.10
C ASP A 506 4.49 16.77 2.28
N ILE A 507 5.06 17.82 2.89
CA ILE A 507 4.31 19.02 3.22
C ILE A 507 3.75 19.54 1.91
N SER A 508 2.42 19.46 1.76
CA SER A 508 1.72 19.93 0.59
C SER A 508 1.67 21.45 0.66
N ILE A 509 2.81 22.08 0.39
CA ILE A 509 2.90 23.50 0.07
C ILE A 509 1.89 23.70 -1.05
N THR A 510 0.82 24.45 -0.76
CA THR A 510 -0.19 24.82 -1.75
C THR A 510 0.55 25.33 -2.99
N PRO A 511 0.28 24.82 -4.20
CA PRO A 511 1.01 25.24 -5.38
C PRO A 511 0.93 26.76 -5.47
N LEU A 512 2.09 27.41 -5.47
CA LEU A 512 2.20 28.86 -5.56
C LEU A 512 1.37 29.32 -6.76
N THR A 513 0.52 30.32 -6.55
CA THR A 513 -0.13 31.00 -7.67
C THR A 513 0.95 31.53 -8.61
N ALA A 514 0.63 31.73 -9.89
CA ALA A 514 1.61 32.26 -10.85
C ALA A 514 2.24 33.58 -10.35
N GLU A 515 1.47 34.40 -9.63
CA GLU A 515 1.92 35.59 -8.92
C GLU A 515 2.92 35.29 -7.80
N GLY A 516 2.62 34.33 -6.92
CA GLY A 516 3.53 33.91 -5.84
C GLY A 516 4.82 33.27 -6.35
N GLN A 517 4.76 32.56 -7.47
CA GLN A 517 5.93 31.98 -8.12
C GLN A 517 6.80 33.06 -8.77
N ALA A 518 6.19 34.02 -9.49
CA ALA A 518 6.89 35.19 -10.02
C ALA A 518 7.44 36.12 -8.92
N ALA A 519 6.79 36.19 -7.75
CA ALA A 519 7.31 36.91 -6.58
C ALA A 519 8.55 36.22 -6.00
N LEU A 520 8.55 34.89 -5.90
CA LEU A 520 9.69 34.10 -5.45
C LEU A 520 10.89 34.22 -6.41
N GLU A 521 10.64 34.18 -7.72
CA GLU A 521 11.66 34.40 -8.75
C GLU A 521 12.31 35.80 -8.62
N ARG A 522 11.51 36.86 -8.40
CA ARG A 522 12.02 38.22 -8.14
C ARG A 522 12.89 38.32 -6.87
N LEU A 523 12.53 37.59 -5.81
CA LEU A 523 13.30 37.57 -4.56
C LEU A 523 14.64 36.85 -4.74
N MET A 524 14.67 35.74 -5.50
CA MET A 524 15.91 35.06 -5.87
C MET A 524 16.83 35.95 -6.71
N ASP A 525 16.27 36.63 -7.72
CA ASP A 525 16.96 37.64 -8.55
C ASP A 525 17.58 38.76 -7.71
N GLN A 526 16.85 39.24 -6.68
CA GLN A 526 17.36 40.26 -5.76
C GLN A 526 18.49 39.74 -4.86
N GLU A 527 18.39 38.51 -4.34
CA GLU A 527 19.45 37.96 -3.49
C GLU A 527 20.74 37.69 -4.27
N ASP A 528 20.65 37.19 -5.51
CA ASP A 528 21.84 36.97 -6.33
C ASP A 528 22.46 38.28 -6.82
N ARG A 529 21.68 39.31 -7.18
CA ARG A 529 22.21 40.68 -7.40
C ARG A 529 22.88 41.26 -6.16
N ALA A 530 22.34 41.00 -4.96
CA ALA A 530 22.95 41.41 -3.70
C ALA A 530 24.24 40.64 -3.40
N ARG A 531 24.32 39.35 -3.74
CA ARG A 531 25.55 38.54 -3.66
C ARG A 531 26.61 39.00 -4.65
N GLU A 532 26.24 39.36 -5.87
CA GLU A 532 27.16 39.96 -6.85
C GLU A 532 27.68 41.32 -6.41
N SER A 533 26.80 42.19 -5.90
CA SER A 533 27.18 43.48 -5.33
C SER A 533 28.17 43.31 -4.15
N ARG A 534 27.93 42.33 -3.27
CA ARG A 534 28.86 41.97 -2.18
C ARG A 534 30.19 41.42 -2.70
N LYS A 535 30.20 40.62 -3.78
CA LYS A 535 31.44 40.16 -4.45
C LYS A 535 32.22 41.34 -5.04
N GLN A 536 31.57 42.23 -5.79
CA GLN A 536 32.21 43.42 -6.38
C GLN A 536 32.79 44.34 -5.29
N ALA A 537 32.04 44.60 -4.22
CA ALA A 537 32.53 45.36 -3.06
C ALA A 537 33.75 44.70 -2.38
N ALA A 538 33.78 43.37 -2.28
CA ALA A 538 34.94 42.63 -1.76
C ALA A 538 36.15 42.70 -2.68
N THR A 539 35.97 42.65 -4.01
CA THR A 539 37.04 42.82 -5.00
C THR A 539 37.62 44.23 -4.95
N ASN A 540 36.77 45.27 -4.90
CA ASN A 540 37.19 46.67 -4.79
C ASN A 540 37.87 46.97 -3.44
N ARG A 541 37.55 46.23 -2.36
CA ARG A 541 38.32 46.31 -1.11
C ARG A 541 39.72 45.72 -1.24
N LYS A 542 39.91 44.66 -2.04
CA LYS A 542 41.23 44.05 -2.27
C LYS A 542 42.15 44.92 -3.13
N SER A 543 41.64 45.53 -4.21
CA SER A 543 42.44 46.46 -5.03
C SER A 543 42.89 47.68 -4.22
N ASN A 544 42.00 48.29 -3.44
CA ASN A 544 42.33 49.46 -2.60
C ASN A 544 43.29 49.14 -1.45
N PHE A 545 43.36 47.89 -0.97
CA PHE A 545 44.36 47.49 0.03
C PHE A 545 45.77 47.38 -0.59
N SER A 546 45.86 46.93 -1.85
CA SER A 546 47.14 46.75 -2.55
C SER A 546 47.90 48.06 -2.80
N PHE A 547 47.21 49.21 -2.80
CA PHE A 547 47.82 50.51 -3.10
C PHE A 547 48.39 51.25 -1.87
N ARG A 548 48.14 50.79 -0.64
CA ARG A 548 48.49 51.52 0.58
C ARG A 548 49.79 51.10 1.26
N HIS A 549 50.48 50.08 0.75
CA HIS A 549 51.68 49.51 1.42
C HIS A 549 53.03 49.83 0.76
N LEU A 550 53.06 50.75 -0.22
CA LEU A 550 54.27 51.19 -0.95
C LEU A 550 54.66 52.64 -0.61
N ARG A 551 54.94 52.91 0.67
CA ARG A 551 55.81 54.01 1.11
C ARG A 551 56.26 53.81 2.57
N LEU A 552 57.42 54.37 2.91
CA LEU A 552 58.09 54.35 4.22
C LEU A 552 58.70 53.01 4.67
N SER A 553 59.97 52.81 4.33
CA SER A 553 60.88 51.85 4.97
C SER A 553 62.30 52.44 5.01
N SER A 554 62.79 52.85 6.19
CA SER A 554 64.22 53.23 6.40
C SER A 554 64.59 53.52 7.87
N SER A 555 64.67 52.50 8.74
CA SER A 555 65.55 52.51 9.93
C SER A 555 65.69 51.11 10.56
N VAL A 556 66.90 50.79 11.03
CA VAL A 556 67.43 49.55 11.64
C VAL A 556 68.43 50.02 12.73
N PRO A 557 68.69 49.34 13.88
CA PRO A 557 68.47 47.92 14.28
C PRO A 557 67.48 47.78 15.49
N THR A 558 67.53 46.92 16.55
CA THR A 558 68.56 46.03 17.16
C THR A 558 67.98 44.99 18.16
N ILE A 559 68.76 43.94 18.48
CA ILE A 559 69.09 43.32 19.83
C ILE A 559 68.23 43.74 21.05
N GLU A 560 67.79 42.88 21.98
CA GLU A 560 67.98 41.42 22.25
C GLU A 560 66.76 40.83 23.06
N PRO A 561 66.65 39.50 23.33
CA PRO A 561 65.47 38.87 23.95
C PRO A 561 65.66 38.43 25.43
N ALA A 562 64.58 38.31 26.22
CA ALA A 562 64.29 37.23 27.19
C ALA A 562 63.07 37.50 28.15
N PHE A 563 62.80 36.50 29.02
CA PHE A 563 62.11 36.53 30.34
C PHE A 563 60.56 36.58 30.49
N PHE A 564 59.98 35.37 30.60
CA PHE A 564 59.21 34.84 31.75
C PHE A 564 58.21 35.71 32.58
N SER A 565 56.96 35.20 32.63
CA SER A 565 56.05 35.08 33.81
C SER A 565 55.53 36.30 34.60
N SER A 566 54.25 36.26 34.98
CA SER A 566 53.83 36.17 36.41
C SER A 566 52.30 36.03 36.59
N LEU A 567 51.86 35.81 37.84
CA LEU A 567 50.52 35.36 38.23
C LEU A 567 49.60 36.46 38.84
N SER A 568 48.33 36.43 38.44
CA SER A 568 47.12 36.43 39.32
C SER A 568 46.57 37.71 40.02
N ARG A 569 45.29 37.55 40.43
CA ARG A 569 44.49 38.24 41.49
C ARG A 569 44.07 39.71 41.35
N ARG A 570 42.75 39.92 41.27
CA ARG A 570 41.82 40.40 42.32
C ARG A 570 40.37 40.08 41.85
N GLU A 571 39.39 39.61 42.64
CA GLU A 571 38.81 40.05 43.93
C GLU A 571 37.98 41.36 43.80
N ALA A 572 36.74 41.49 44.32
CA ALA A 572 35.84 40.56 45.03
C ALA A 572 34.38 41.12 45.12
N SER A 573 33.51 40.47 45.94
CA SER A 573 32.31 41.03 46.62
C SER A 573 30.95 41.09 45.86
N LEU A 574 29.78 40.85 46.47
CA LEU A 574 29.43 40.30 47.81
C LEU A 574 27.94 39.85 47.93
N PHE A 575 27.62 39.22 49.07
CA PHE A 575 26.31 38.98 49.73
C PHE A 575 25.50 37.68 49.51
N PHE A 576 24.72 37.36 50.55
CA PHE A 576 24.16 36.06 50.97
C PHE A 576 22.63 36.13 51.11
N MET A 577 21.93 34.99 50.98
CA MET A 577 21.15 34.42 52.12
C MET A 577 20.59 33.01 51.84
N LEU A 578 20.70 32.16 52.87
CA LEU A 578 20.00 30.90 53.19
C LEU A 578 19.64 31.03 54.70
N PRO A 579 18.65 30.34 55.29
CA PRO A 579 18.42 28.88 55.23
C PRO A 579 16.88 28.54 55.29
N PRO A 580 16.37 27.41 55.86
CA PRO A 580 16.99 26.13 56.24
C PRO A 580 16.32 24.88 55.63
N GLN A 581 16.86 23.71 55.97
CA GLN A 581 16.21 22.40 55.77
C GLN A 581 15.24 22.09 56.92
N HIS A 582 14.24 21.25 56.65
CA HIS A 582 13.66 20.34 57.66
C HIS A 582 13.25 19.02 56.99
N THR A 583 13.29 17.94 57.76
CA THR A 583 13.05 16.54 57.34
C THR A 583 11.70 16.02 57.83
N THR A 584 11.39 14.75 57.47
CA THR A 584 10.32 13.87 57.99
C THR A 584 8.87 14.31 57.81
N ALA A 585 8.22 13.73 56.79
CA ALA A 585 7.18 12.71 56.98
C ALA A 585 7.17 11.76 55.77
#